data_AF-A0A963QFM7-F1
#
_entry.id   AF-A0A963QFM7-F1
#
_cell.length_a   1.000
_cell.length_b   1.000
_cell.length_c   1.000
_cell.angle_alpha   90.00
_cell.angle_beta   90.00
_cell.angle_gamma   90.00
#
_symmetry.space_group_name_H-M   'P 1'
#
loop_
_entity.id
_entity.type
_entity.pdbx_description
1 polymer ?
#
loop_
_entity_poly.entity_id
_entity_poly.type
_entity_poly.pdbx_seq_one_letter_code
_entity_poly.pdbx_strand_id
1 'polypeptide(L)' 'MTRTALSALLLGLAALSGCVAPTGPVEVTRFHEPAALDQLGHGTIAVAAAPGGDPASLEIRTYLAAVSRQLGAIGYADGT' A
#
# COMPACT_ATOMS: atom_id res chain seq x y z
N MET A 1 -25.04 -4.51 -42.78
CA MET A 1 -24.68 -5.56 -41.78
C MET A 1 -23.71 -5.06 -40.72
N THR A 2 -22.82 -4.09 -41.00
CA THR A 2 -21.84 -3.54 -40.03
C THR A 2 -22.45 -2.64 -38.94
N ARG A 3 -23.45 -1.81 -39.28
CA ARG A 3 -24.09 -0.88 -38.32
C ARG A 3 -24.88 -1.62 -37.23
N THR A 4 -25.57 -2.70 -37.58
CA THR A 4 -26.33 -3.53 -36.64
C THR A 4 -25.43 -4.33 -35.69
N ALA A 5 -24.28 -4.82 -36.18
CA ALA A 5 -23.28 -5.49 -35.34
C ALA A 5 -22.65 -4.53 -34.32
N LEU A 6 -22.37 -3.29 -34.74
CA LEU A 6 -21.84 -2.25 -33.85
C LEU A 6 -22.85 -1.89 -32.74
N SER A 7 -24.14 -1.76 -33.08
CA SER A 7 -25.20 -1.50 -32.10
C SER A 7 -25.33 -2.62 -31.07
N ALA A 8 -25.25 -3.89 -31.49
CA ALA A 8 -25.32 -5.03 -30.58
C ALA A 8 -24.12 -5.09 -29.62
N LEU A 9 -22.92 -4.79 -30.12
CA LEU A 9 -21.70 -4.72 -29.31
C LEU A 9 -21.79 -3.63 -28.23
N LEU A 10 -22.21 -2.43 -28.61
CA LEU A 10 -22.37 -1.31 -27.67
C LEU A 10 -23.39 -1.61 -26.57
N LEU A 11 -24.51 -2.26 -26.93
CA LEU A 11 -25.53 -2.67 -25.95
C LEU A 11 -24.98 -3.73 -24.97
N GLY A 12 -24.18 -4.67 -25.47
CA GLY A 12 -23.52 -5.68 -24.64
C GLY A 12 -22.54 -5.07 -23.64
N LEU A 13 -21.71 -4.11 -24.07
CA LEU A 13 -20.79 -3.42 -23.15
C LEU A 13 -21.53 -2.60 -22.08
N ALA A 14 -22.63 -1.94 -22.45
CA ALA A 14 -23.45 -1.20 -21.50
C ALA A 14 -24.07 -2.12 -20.43
N ALA A 15 -24.53 -3.32 -20.81
CA ALA A 15 -25.10 -4.29 -19.88
C ALA A 15 -24.08 -4.82 -18.85
N LEU A 16 -22.79 -4.90 -19.20
CA LEU A 16 -21.73 -5.33 -18.28
C LEU A 16 -21.37 -4.27 -17.21
N SER A 17 -21.69 -2.99 -17.45
CA SER A 17 -21.37 -1.91 -16.51
C SER A 17 -22.23 -1.89 -15.23
N GLY A 18 -23.31 -2.67 -15.17
CA GLY A 18 -24.23 -2.73 -14.04
C GLY A 18 -23.72 -3.48 -12.80
N CYS A 19 -22.55 -4.15 -12.87
CA CYS A 19 -22.01 -4.96 -11.77
C CYS A 19 -21.03 -4.18 -10.85
N VAL A 20 -20.94 -2.85 -10.97
CA VAL A 20 -20.13 -2.02 -10.07
C VAL A 20 -20.99 -1.60 -8.88
N ALA A 21 -20.83 -2.29 -7.76
CA ALA A 21 -21.36 -1.84 -6.47
C ALA A 21 -20.42 -0.76 -5.91
N PRO A 22 -20.87 0.50 -5.72
CA PRO A 22 -20.07 1.50 -5.02
C PRO A 22 -19.87 1.03 -3.59
N THR A 23 -18.63 0.87 -3.15
CA THR A 23 -18.33 0.73 -1.72
C THR A 23 -18.63 2.07 -1.06
N GLY A 24 -19.59 2.09 -0.13
CA GLY A 24 -19.81 3.26 0.73
C GLY A 24 -18.56 3.63 1.54
N PRO A 25 -18.57 4.78 2.23
CA PRO A 25 -17.46 5.17 3.09
C PRO A 25 -17.17 4.08 4.13
N VAL A 26 -15.89 3.72 4.27
CA VAL A 26 -15.43 2.72 5.24
C VAL A 26 -14.99 3.45 6.51
N GLU A 27 -15.73 3.27 7.61
CA GLU A 27 -15.33 3.77 8.91
C GLU A 27 -14.41 2.77 9.62
N VAL A 28 -13.20 3.19 9.96
CA VAL A 28 -12.22 2.38 10.71
C VAL A 28 -11.90 3.10 12.01
N THR A 29 -12.25 2.49 13.14
CA THR A 29 -11.82 3.00 14.45
C THR A 29 -10.43 2.45 14.75
N ARG A 30 -9.44 3.34 14.83
CA ARG A 30 -8.08 2.97 15.24
C ARG A 30 -7.86 3.36 16.70
N PHE A 31 -7.65 2.38 17.56
CA PHE A 31 -7.29 2.60 18.96
C PHE A 31 -5.77 2.67 19.09
N HIS A 32 -5.28 3.67 19.82
CA HIS A 32 -3.88 3.79 20.21
C HIS A 32 -3.81 3.92 21.72
N GLU A 33 -2.71 3.45 22.31
CA GLU A 33 -2.39 3.74 23.70
C GLU A 33 -1.99 5.23 23.79
N PRO A 34 -2.68 6.06 24.60
CA PRO A 34 -2.46 7.51 24.60
C PRO A 34 -1.03 7.93 24.94
N ALA A 35 -0.37 7.26 25.89
CA ALA A 35 0.98 7.62 26.31
C ALA A 35 2.06 7.27 25.25
N ALA A 36 1.76 6.34 24.34
CA ALA A 36 2.63 5.95 23.24
C ALA A 36 2.52 6.90 22.04
N LEU A 37 1.48 7.73 21.94
CA LEU A 37 1.32 8.68 20.83
C LEU A 37 2.46 9.69 20.79
N ASP A 38 2.91 10.18 21.95
CA ASP A 38 4.03 11.13 22.06
C ASP A 38 5.38 10.51 21.67
N GLN A 39 5.45 9.17 21.52
CA GLN A 39 6.65 8.44 21.11
C GLN A 39 6.70 8.16 19.61
N LEU A 40 5.57 8.31 18.89
CA LEU A 40 5.52 8.08 17.45
C LEU A 40 6.34 9.12 16.68
N GLY A 41 7.10 8.65 15.69
CA GLY A 41 7.97 9.52 14.90
C GLY A 41 9.25 9.93 15.61
N HIS A 42 9.61 9.24 16.71
CA HIS A 42 10.83 9.47 17.47
C HIS A 42 11.58 8.16 17.75
N GLY A 43 12.89 8.26 17.96
CA GLY A 43 13.74 7.12 18.29
C GLY A 43 14.40 6.47 17.08
N THR A 44 15.02 5.31 17.30
CA THR A 44 15.87 4.62 16.34
C THR A 44 15.24 3.29 15.94
N ILE A 45 15.16 3.01 14.63
CA ILE A 45 14.64 1.76 14.09
C ILE A 45 15.67 1.13 13.16
N ALA A 46 16.02 -0.13 13.44
CA ALA A 46 16.85 -0.94 12.55
C ALA A 46 15.98 -1.69 11.53
N VAL A 47 16.31 -1.57 10.24
CA VAL A 47 15.63 -2.29 9.17
C VAL A 47 16.49 -3.47 8.74
N ALA A 48 16.02 -4.69 8.98
CA ALA A 48 16.76 -5.91 8.68
C ALA A 48 15.97 -6.85 7.77
N ALA A 49 16.69 -7.73 7.07
CA ALA A 49 16.08 -8.85 6.35
C ALA A 49 15.32 -9.76 7.33
N ALA A 50 14.18 -10.29 6.90
CA ALA A 50 13.43 -11.25 7.68
C ALA A 50 14.26 -12.54 7.92
N PRO A 51 13.98 -13.30 9.01
CA PRO A 51 14.65 -14.57 9.25
C PRO A 51 14.59 -15.50 8.04
N GLY A 52 15.75 -16.02 7.61
CA GLY A 52 15.88 -16.86 6.43
C GLY A 52 16.01 -16.10 5.10
N GLY A 53 15.95 -14.76 5.10
CA GLY A 53 16.23 -13.93 3.94
C GLY A 53 17.74 -13.66 3.78
N ASP A 54 18.17 -13.45 2.53
CA ASP A 54 19.54 -13.04 2.22
C ASP A 54 19.67 -11.51 2.28
N PRO A 55 20.36 -10.93 3.28
CA PRO A 55 20.59 -9.48 3.35
C PRO A 55 21.49 -8.98 2.21
N ALA A 56 22.23 -9.87 1.54
CA ALA A 56 23.09 -9.57 0.40
C ALA A 56 22.37 -9.74 -0.96
N SER A 57 21.05 -9.98 -0.98
CA SER A 57 20.26 -9.88 -2.21
C SER A 57 20.15 -8.41 -2.66
N LEU A 58 20.20 -8.18 -3.98
CA LEU A 58 20.04 -6.84 -4.57
C LEU A 58 18.64 -6.27 -4.31
N GLU A 59 17.63 -7.12 -4.42
CA GLU A 59 16.23 -6.80 -4.19
C GLU A 59 16.02 -6.38 -2.73
N ILE A 60 16.57 -7.17 -1.79
CA ILE A 60 16.46 -6.90 -0.36
C ILE A 60 17.17 -5.60 0.00
N ARG A 61 18.42 -5.37 -0.44
CA ARG A 61 19.11 -4.10 -0.15
C ARG A 61 18.37 -2.88 -0.67
N THR A 62 17.80 -2.96 -1.87
CA THR A 62 17.05 -1.85 -2.46
C THR A 62 15.79 -1.55 -1.65
N TYR A 63 15.10 -2.60 -1.21
CA TYR A 63 13.94 -2.49 -0.34
C TYR A 63 14.29 -1.90 1.03
N LEU A 64 15.30 -2.44 1.71
CA LEU A 64 15.74 -1.95 3.03
C LEU A 64 16.11 -0.46 2.97
N ALA A 65 16.88 -0.05 1.94
CA ALA A 65 17.23 1.34 1.74
C ALA A 65 16.02 2.25 1.51
N ALA A 66 14.98 1.76 0.82
CA ALA A 66 13.74 2.51 0.62
C ALA A 66 12.95 2.67 1.93
N VAL A 67 12.88 1.61 2.74
CA VAL A 67 12.23 1.64 4.05
C VAL A 67 12.96 2.59 5.00
N SER A 68 14.29 2.52 5.11
CA SER A 68 15.07 3.43 5.96
C SER A 68 14.85 4.90 5.60
N ARG A 69 14.79 5.23 4.29
CA ARG A 69 14.47 6.60 3.85
C ARG A 69 13.07 7.03 4.26
N GLN A 70 12.08 6.15 4.13
CA GLN A 70 10.70 6.46 4.51
C GLN A 70 10.56 6.65 6.03
N LEU A 71 11.25 5.82 6.83
CA LEU A 71 11.32 5.96 8.28
C LEU A 71 11.93 7.31 8.68
N GLY A 72 13.02 7.71 8.02
CA GLY A 72 13.60 9.04 8.17
C GLY A 72 12.62 10.17 7.85
N ALA A 73 11.84 10.05 6.77
CA ALA A 73 10.86 11.05 6.37
C ALA A 73 9.71 11.24 7.38
N ILE A 74 9.44 10.23 8.22
CA ILE A 74 8.41 10.29 9.26
C ILE A 74 8.99 10.48 10.68
N GLY A 75 10.29 10.78 10.81
CA GLY A 75 10.93 11.24 12.05
C GLY A 75 11.83 10.23 12.77
N TYR A 76 11.98 9.00 12.27
CA TYR A 76 12.83 7.99 12.91
C TYR A 76 14.29 8.09 12.45
N ALA A 77 15.23 7.81 13.36
CA ALA A 77 16.63 7.65 13.05
C ALA A 77 16.94 6.21 12.60
N ASP A 78 17.94 6.05 11.74
CA ASP A 78 18.42 4.73 11.31
C ASP A 78 19.23 4.07 12.43
N GLY A 79 18.93 2.80 12.70
CA GLY A 79 19.67 1.95 13.64
C GLY A 79 20.42 0.88 12.87
N THR A 80 21.74 0.99 12.83
CA THR A 80 22.60 -0.03 12.18
C THR A 80 22.58 -1.34 12.94
#